data_AF-A0A355DEF1-F1
#
_entry.id   AF-A0A355DEF1-F1
#
_cell.length_a   1.000
_cell.length_b   1.000
_cell.length_c   1.000
_cell.angle_alpha   90.00
_cell.angle_beta   90.00
_cell.angle_gamma   90.00
#
_symmetry.space_group_name_H-M   'P 1'
#
loop_
_entity.id
_entity.type
_entity.pdbx_description
1 polymer ?
#
loop_
_entity_poly.entity_id
_entity_poly.type
_entity_poly.pdbx_seq_one_letter_code
_entity_poly.pdbx_strand_id
1 'polypeptide(L)'
;MVQIDDDTKQALLLFNRRAAAAEAEALAAKRLVKATKAKDDAAEALKVARDSGGGAEVVAEAEAEWRQAVEAWQRLRDGEDPEA
;
A
#
# COMPACT_ATOMS: atom_id res chain seq x y z
N MET A 1 11.15 41.95 -17.02
CA MET A 1 10.91 40.78 -16.15
C MET A 1 9.64 41.07 -15.35
N VAL A 2 8.62 40.23 -15.47
CA VAL A 2 7.39 40.37 -14.67
C VAL A 2 7.77 40.09 -13.22
N GLN A 3 7.64 41.10 -12.35
CA GLN A 3 7.86 40.91 -10.91
C GLN A 3 6.62 40.20 -10.36
N ILE A 4 6.81 38.97 -9.91
CA ILE A 4 5.75 38.22 -9.24
C ILE A 4 5.55 38.87 -7.86
N ASP A 5 4.33 39.35 -7.62
CA ASP A 5 3.89 39.88 -6.34
C ASP A 5 3.89 38.78 -5.26
N ASP A 6 4.03 39.19 -3.99
CA ASP A 6 4.16 38.24 -2.89
C ASP A 6 2.90 37.39 -2.69
N ASP A 7 1.72 37.90 -3.02
CA ASP A 7 0.46 37.15 -2.98
C ASP A 7 0.48 35.98 -3.98
N THR A 8 0.98 36.21 -5.19
CA THR A 8 1.19 35.17 -6.19
C THR A 8 2.23 34.13 -5.75
N LYS A 9 3.29 34.53 -5.04
CA LYS A 9 4.26 33.57 -4.45
C LYS A 9 3.60 32.69 -3.38
N GLN A 10 2.80 33.27 -2.50
CA GLN A 10 2.08 32.53 -1.46
C GLN A 10 1.07 31.57 -2.07
N ALA A 11 0.33 31.99 -3.10
CA ALA A 11 -0.60 31.13 -3.82
C ALA A 11 0.09 29.91 -4.44
N LEU A 12 1.26 30.10 -5.08
CA LEU A 12 2.06 29.01 -5.65
C LEU A 12 2.60 28.05 -4.59
N LEU A 13 3.06 28.56 -3.44
CA LEU A 13 3.52 27.72 -2.34
C LEU A 13 2.38 26.84 -1.77
N LEU A 14 1.20 27.42 -1.57
CA LEU A 14 0.02 26.69 -1.11
C LEU A 14 -0.42 25.63 -2.13
N PHE A 15 -0.40 25.98 -3.42
CA PHE A 15 -0.72 25.04 -4.51
C PHE A 15 0.25 23.85 -4.53
N ASN A 16 1.56 24.11 -4.49
CA ASN A 16 2.57 23.05 -4.48
C ASN A 16 2.44 22.14 -3.26
N ARG A 17 2.12 22.71 -2.08
CA ARG A 17 1.88 21.92 -0.87
C ARG A 17 0.67 20.99 -1.02
N ARG A 18 -0.42 21.48 -1.63
CA ARG A 18 -1.60 20.66 -1.92
C ARG A 18 -1.31 19.60 -2.97
N ALA A 19 -0.54 19.92 -4.00
CA ALA A 19 -0.11 18.96 -5.01
C ALA A 19 0.73 17.84 -4.39
N ALA A 20 1.70 18.18 -3.53
CA ALA A 20 2.51 17.20 -2.81
C ALA A 20 1.67 16.31 -1.88
N ALA A 21 0.69 16.88 -1.17
CA ALA A 21 -0.24 16.10 -0.35
C ALA A 21 -1.09 15.13 -1.19
N ALA A 22 -1.62 15.59 -2.33
CA ALA A 22 -2.40 14.75 -3.25
C ALA A 22 -1.55 13.61 -3.87
N GLU A 23 -0.28 13.88 -4.19
CA GLU A 23 0.65 12.84 -4.65
C GLU A 23 0.95 11.80 -3.56
N ALA A 24 1.13 12.24 -2.31
CA ALA A 24 1.33 11.34 -1.17
C ALA A 24 0.11 10.44 -0.93
N GLU A 25 -1.10 11.00 -0.98
CA GLU A 25 -2.37 10.25 -0.89
C GLU A 25 -2.51 9.25 -2.05
N ALA A 26 -2.20 9.68 -3.28
CA ALA A 26 -2.25 8.79 -4.45
C ALA A 26 -1.23 7.66 -4.35
N LEU A 27 -0.04 7.91 -3.78
CA LEU A 27 0.96 6.88 -3.55
C LEU A 27 0.52 5.91 -2.46
N ALA A 28 -0.07 6.39 -1.36
CA ALA A 28 -0.65 5.55 -0.31
C ALA A 28 -1.77 4.65 -0.86
N ALA A 29 -2.67 5.22 -1.68
CA ALA A 29 -3.72 4.45 -2.37
C ALA A 29 -3.13 3.38 -3.29
N LYS A 30 -2.08 3.70 -4.07
CA LYS A 30 -1.39 2.70 -4.92
C LYS A 30 -0.72 1.60 -4.09
N ARG A 31 -0.11 1.94 -2.96
CA ARG A 31 0.50 0.95 -2.03
C ARG A 31 -0.56 0.01 -1.46
N LEU A 32 -1.72 0.55 -1.07
CA LEU A 32 -2.86 -0.25 -0.62
C LEU A 32 -3.37 -1.20 -1.70
N VAL A 33 -3.54 -0.73 -2.95
CA VAL A 33 -3.97 -1.59 -4.06
C VAL A 33 -2.97 -2.73 -4.30
N LYS A 34 -1.67 -2.45 -4.25
CA LYS A 34 -0.63 -3.49 -4.37
C LYS A 34 -0.69 -4.50 -3.23
N ALA A 35 -0.87 -4.03 -1.98
CA ALA A 35 -0.98 -4.90 -0.82
C ALA A 35 -2.24 -5.77 -0.85
N THR A 36 -3.37 -5.23 -1.30
CA THR A 36 -4.60 -6.00 -1.53
C THR A 36 -4.34 -7.12 -2.54
N LYS A 37 -3.70 -6.79 -3.67
CA LYS A 37 -3.37 -7.79 -4.68
C LYS A 37 -2.44 -8.87 -4.15
N ALA A 38 -1.39 -8.50 -3.40
CA ALA A 38 -0.47 -9.47 -2.80
C ALA A 38 -1.16 -10.42 -1.81
N LYS A 39 -2.10 -9.91 -1.00
CA LYS A 39 -2.94 -10.72 -0.13
C LYS A 39 -3.82 -11.69 -0.93
N ASP A 40 -4.46 -11.22 -1.99
CA ASP A 40 -5.34 -12.05 -2.82
C ASP A 40 -4.55 -13.14 -3.57
N ASP A 41 -3.37 -12.80 -4.09
CA ASP A 41 -2.45 -13.75 -4.73
C ASP A 41 -1.98 -14.82 -3.72
N ALA A 42 -1.64 -14.43 -2.49
CA ALA A 42 -1.27 -15.38 -1.42
C ALA A 42 -2.46 -16.25 -0.97
N ALA A 43 -3.68 -15.71 -1.00
CA ALA A 43 -4.89 -16.47 -0.67
C ALA A 43 -5.17 -17.55 -1.73
N GLU A 44 -4.95 -17.22 -2.99
CA GLU A 44 -5.09 -18.17 -4.10
C GLU A 44 -3.98 -19.25 -4.02
N ALA A 45 -2.74 -18.88 -3.70
CA ALA A 45 -1.66 -19.84 -3.49
C ALA A 45 -1.96 -20.82 -2.34
N LEU A 46 -2.51 -20.33 -1.22
CA LEU A 46 -2.95 -21.17 -0.11
C LEU A 46 -4.08 -22.11 -0.51
N LYS A 47 -5.04 -21.64 -1.32
CA LYS A 47 -6.12 -22.47 -1.84
C LYS A 47 -5.57 -23.57 -2.75
N VAL A 48 -4.67 -23.24 -3.68
CA VAL A 48 -4.01 -24.21 -4.56
C VAL A 48 -3.21 -25.24 -3.75
N ALA A 49 -2.48 -24.82 -2.71
CA ALA A 49 -1.73 -25.72 -1.84
C ALA A 49 -2.65 -26.73 -1.12
N ARG A 50 -3.82 -26.27 -0.67
CA ARG A 50 -4.85 -27.13 -0.05
C ARG A 50 -5.50 -28.07 -1.05
N ASP A 51 -5.88 -27.57 -2.22
CA ASP A 51 -6.61 -28.32 -3.25
C ASP A 51 -5.71 -29.34 -3.98
N SER A 52 -4.42 -29.06 -4.12
CA SER A 52 -3.44 -29.95 -4.78
C SER A 52 -3.00 -31.13 -3.89
N GLY A 53 -3.49 -31.21 -2.66
CA GLY A 53 -3.06 -32.21 -1.69
C GLY A 53 -1.61 -32.01 -1.23
N GLY A 54 -1.12 -30.77 -1.26
CA GLY A 54 0.19 -30.42 -0.70
C GLY A 54 0.24 -30.90 0.75
N GLY A 55 1.35 -31.54 1.13
CA GLY A 55 1.53 -32.01 2.50
C GLY A 55 1.28 -30.89 3.52
N ALA A 56 0.96 -31.26 4.77
CA ALA A 56 0.62 -30.30 5.81
C ALA A 56 1.64 -29.15 5.97
N GLU A 57 2.90 -29.42 5.65
CA GLU A 57 4.01 -28.46 5.64
C GLU A 57 3.86 -27.38 4.55
N VAL A 58 3.49 -27.77 3.33
CA VAL A 58 3.28 -26.85 2.19
C VAL A 58 2.07 -25.93 2.44
N VAL A 59 1.02 -26.48 3.05
CA VAL A 59 -0.16 -25.69 3.45
C VAL A 59 0.20 -24.73 4.59
N ALA A 60 1.02 -25.17 5.55
CA ALA A 60 1.45 -24.32 6.67
C ALA A 60 2.35 -23.15 6.22
N GLU A 61 3.25 -23.39 5.29
CA GLU A 61 4.11 -22.36 4.69
C GLU A 61 3.27 -21.31 3.93
N ALA A 62 2.38 -21.76 3.04
CA ALA A 62 1.47 -20.87 2.32
C ALA A 62 0.52 -20.10 3.26
N GLU A 63 0.12 -20.69 4.39
CA GLU A 63 -0.71 -20.01 5.38
C GLU A 63 0.07 -18.95 6.17
N ALA A 64 1.35 -19.20 6.45
CA ALA A 64 2.23 -18.22 7.07
C ALA A 64 2.45 -17.02 6.14
N GLU A 65 2.71 -17.26 4.86
CA GLU A 65 2.84 -16.20 3.85
C GLU A 65 1.56 -15.39 3.69
N TRP A 66 0.40 -16.06 3.61
CA TRP A 66 -0.90 -15.38 3.56
C TRP A 66 -1.13 -14.51 4.80
N ARG A 67 -0.83 -15.01 6.00
CA ARG A 67 -0.96 -14.22 7.23
C ARG A 67 -0.06 -12.98 7.21
N GLN A 68 1.20 -13.10 6.79
CA GLN A 68 2.11 -11.96 6.69
C GLN A 68 1.60 -10.92 5.67
N ALA A 69 1.08 -11.36 4.53
CA ALA A 69 0.49 -10.46 3.53
C ALA A 69 -0.77 -9.75 4.06
N VAL A 70 -1.61 -10.44 4.83
CA VAL A 70 -2.79 -9.85 5.50
C VAL A 70 -2.38 -8.81 6.54
N GLU A 71 -1.39 -9.12 7.37
CA GLU A 71 -0.89 -8.23 8.42
C GLU A 71 -0.25 -6.96 7.82
N ALA A 72 0.55 -7.10 6.76
CA ALA A 72 1.11 -5.97 6.03
C ALA A 72 0.02 -5.08 5.40
N TRP A 73 -1.03 -5.70 4.83
CA TRP A 73 -2.17 -4.96 4.31
C TRP A 73 -2.96 -4.23 5.42
N GLN A 74 -3.17 -4.87 6.57
CA GLN A 74 -3.85 -4.24 7.71
C GLN A 74 -3.08 -3.03 8.23
N ARG A 75 -1.76 -3.14 8.44
CA ARG A 75 -0.92 -2.00 8.84
C ARG A 75 -1.03 -0.83 7.87
N LEU A 76 -0.92 -1.10 6.57
CA LEU A 76 -1.05 -0.07 5.53
C LEU A 76 -2.44 0.56 5.50
N ARG A 77 -3.50 -0.22 5.79
CA ARG A 77 -4.89 0.26 5.82
C ARG A 77 -5.16 1.10 7.07
N ASP A 78 -4.62 0.69 8.20
CA ASP A 78 -4.83 1.33 9.49
C ASP A 78 -3.93 2.57 9.65
N GLY A 79 -3.08 2.86 8.66
CA GLY A 79 -2.24 4.05 8.62
C GLY A 79 -1.01 3.96 9.51
N GLU A 80 -0.68 2.76 10.00
CA GLU A 80 0.61 2.49 10.61
C GLU A 80 1.67 2.56 9.51
N ASP A 81 2.33 3.72 9.44
CA ASP A 81 3.52 3.89 8.62
C ASP A 81 4.54 2.82 9.05
N PRO A 82 5.03 1.96 8.14
CA PRO A 82 6.01 0.94 8.47
C PRO A 82 7.39 1.51 8.87
N GLU A 83 7.52 2.84 9.00
CA GLU A 83 8.73 3.58 9.37
C GLU A 83 8.60 4.39 10.68
N ALA A 84 7.60 4.11 11.54
CA ALA A 84 7.46 4.75 12.85
C ALA A 84 8.41 4.16 13.92
#